data_AF-A0A749FNW2-F1
#
_entry.id   AF-A0A749FNW2-F1
#
_cell.length_a   1.000
_cell.length_b   1.000
_cell.length_c   1.000
_cell.angle_alpha   90.00
_cell.angle_beta   90.00
_cell.angle_gamma   90.00
#
_symmetry.space_group_name_H-M   'P 1'
#
loop_
_entity.id
_entity.type
_entity.pdbx_description
1 polymer ?
#
loop_
_entity_poly.entity_id
_entity_poly.type
_entity_poly.pdbx_seq_one_letter_code
_entity_poly.pdbx_strand_id
1 'polypeptide(L)'
;MTTTSESNDEQNENGDLRAVKRLYELTIRIRDFEITQLSQRNNFFMIFQGVLFAGLATLYQNDKGEAFVPFIALVGLIVSFFQIGISSGAKYWQEYWEEAVQEIEEELLRVMSLKGDETREKVYRIFSISMVEVDAKVKDRLNRSSTNKIIKFLVSCKFSVSRIPIYTALTFFALWLSLGIYSFIGNHFLILWI
;
A
#
# COMPACT_ATOMS: atom_id res chain seq x y z
N MET A 1 42.80 20.64 -31.98
CA MET A 1 41.41 21.06 -32.19
C MET A 1 40.40 20.09 -31.53
N THR A 2 40.86 19.30 -30.55
CA THR A 2 40.11 18.20 -29.90
C THR A 2 39.64 18.54 -28.47
N THR A 3 40.16 19.60 -27.86
CA THR A 3 39.90 19.95 -26.45
C THR A 3 38.50 20.54 -26.18
N THR A 4 37.81 21.03 -27.21
CA THR A 4 36.48 21.68 -27.07
C THR A 4 35.33 20.68 -27.14
N SER A 5 35.52 19.52 -27.77
CA SER A 5 34.52 18.44 -27.81
C SER A 5 34.54 17.63 -26.52
N GLU A 6 35.72 17.26 -26.03
CA GLU A 6 35.86 16.50 -24.77
C GLU A 6 35.32 17.27 -23.55
N SER A 7 35.54 18.59 -23.49
CA SER A 7 35.02 19.42 -22.39
C SER A 7 33.49 19.59 -22.39
N ASN A 8 32.86 19.53 -23.57
CA ASN A 8 31.40 19.65 -23.70
C ASN A 8 30.70 18.33 -23.37
N ASP A 9 31.26 17.20 -23.79
CA ASP A 9 30.72 15.88 -23.50
C ASP A 9 30.82 15.56 -21.99
N GLU A 10 31.94 15.87 -21.33
CA GLU A 10 32.09 15.70 -19.87
C GLU A 10 31.15 16.61 -19.04
N GLN A 11 30.87 17.83 -19.50
CA GLN A 11 29.91 18.71 -18.81
C GLN A 11 28.46 18.25 -18.99
N ASN A 12 28.12 17.73 -20.18
CA ASN A 12 26.78 17.23 -20.47
C ASN A 12 26.49 15.94 -19.68
N GLU A 13 27.43 14.99 -19.65
CA GLU A 13 27.30 13.75 -18.85
C GLU A 13 27.21 14.01 -17.34
N ASN A 14 27.92 15.02 -16.82
CA ASN A 14 27.77 15.45 -15.42
C ASN A 14 26.39 16.07 -15.15
N GLY A 15 25.80 16.74 -16.14
CA GLY A 15 24.43 17.25 -16.10
C GLY A 15 23.42 16.10 -16.03
N ASP A 16 23.56 15.11 -16.90
CA ASP A 16 22.68 13.94 -17.00
C ASP A 16 22.71 13.09 -15.72
N LEU A 17 23.89 12.77 -15.21
CA LEU A 17 24.02 12.03 -13.94
C LEU A 17 23.32 12.77 -12.78
N ARG A 18 23.46 14.10 -12.72
CA ARG A 18 22.80 14.92 -11.70
C ARG A 18 21.28 14.94 -11.87
N ALA A 19 20.80 14.93 -13.11
CA ALA A 19 19.37 14.88 -13.42
C ALA A 19 18.77 13.52 -13.01
N VAL A 20 19.40 12.41 -13.40
CA VAL A 20 18.93 11.05 -13.06
C VAL A 20 18.97 10.82 -11.54
N LYS A 21 20.01 11.28 -10.84
CA LYS A 21 20.08 11.20 -9.37
C LYS A 21 18.93 11.96 -8.70
N ARG A 22 18.64 13.18 -9.16
CA ARG A 22 17.51 13.97 -8.63
C ARG A 22 16.16 13.30 -8.91
N LEU A 23 16.00 12.72 -10.09
CA LEU A 23 14.79 12.00 -10.46
C LEU A 23 14.60 10.76 -9.57
N TYR A 24 15.67 10.02 -9.30
CA TYR A 24 15.65 8.88 -8.37
C TYR A 24 15.25 9.29 -6.95
N GLU A 25 15.90 10.33 -6.40
CA GLU A 25 15.57 10.88 -5.08
C GLU A 25 14.11 11.38 -4.99
N LEU A 26 13.63 12.04 -6.04
CA LEU A 26 12.25 12.51 -6.12
C LEU A 26 11.26 11.34 -6.16
N THR A 27 11.55 10.31 -6.93
CA THR A 27 10.66 9.14 -7.10
C THR A 27 10.53 8.36 -5.79
N ILE A 28 11.64 8.13 -5.07
CA ILE A 28 11.62 7.54 -3.72
C ILE A 28 10.75 8.38 -2.78
N ARG A 29 10.92 9.71 -2.79
CA ARG A 29 10.14 10.61 -1.94
C ARG A 29 8.64 10.53 -2.24
N ILE A 30 8.27 10.50 -3.52
CA ILE A 30 6.86 10.40 -3.93
C ILE A 30 6.27 9.07 -3.49
N ARG A 31 6.99 7.96 -3.68
CA ARG A 31 6.55 6.64 -3.22
C ARG A 31 6.31 6.63 -1.71
N ASP A 32 7.25 7.14 -0.92
CA ASP A 32 7.15 7.17 0.54
C ASP A 32 5.99 8.07 1.02
N PHE A 33 5.76 9.19 0.31
CA PHE A 33 4.62 10.05 0.52
C PHE A 33 3.29 9.33 0.23
N GLU A 34 3.18 8.59 -0.88
CA GLU A 34 1.99 7.81 -1.22
C GLU A 34 1.71 6.70 -0.18
N ILE A 35 2.74 5.98 0.28
CA ILE A 35 2.61 4.98 1.35
C ILE A 35 2.09 5.62 2.64
N THR A 36 2.61 6.81 2.99
CA THR A 36 2.18 7.54 4.18
C THR A 36 0.72 7.97 4.07
N GLN A 37 0.32 8.53 2.93
CA GLN A 37 -1.07 8.92 2.69
C GLN A 37 -2.02 7.71 2.68
N LEU A 38 -1.61 6.57 2.14
CA LEU A 38 -2.39 5.34 2.19
C LEU A 38 -2.69 4.94 3.64
N SER A 39 -1.68 4.96 4.51
CA SER A 39 -1.86 4.68 5.93
C SER A 39 -2.85 5.67 6.59
N GLN A 40 -2.70 6.97 6.32
CA GLN A 40 -3.58 8.01 6.86
C GLN A 40 -5.03 7.85 6.40
N ARG A 41 -5.26 7.65 5.09
CA ARG A 41 -6.61 7.44 4.53
C ARG A 41 -7.24 6.16 5.08
N ASN A 42 -6.48 5.07 5.17
CA ASN A 42 -7.01 3.82 5.72
C ASN A 42 -7.41 3.97 7.19
N ASN A 43 -6.60 4.66 8.00
CA ASN A 43 -6.92 4.91 9.41
C ASN A 43 -8.20 5.75 9.58
N PHE A 44 -8.43 6.74 8.72
CA PHE A 44 -9.67 7.51 8.71
C PHE A 44 -10.90 6.60 8.53
N PHE A 45 -10.88 5.71 7.53
CA PHE A 45 -11.99 4.76 7.32
C PHE A 45 -12.15 3.79 8.49
N MET A 46 -11.04 3.26 9.04
CA MET A 46 -11.09 2.37 10.20
C MET A 46 -11.77 3.01 11.41
N ILE A 47 -11.45 4.28 11.71
CA ILE A 47 -12.09 5.03 12.80
C ILE A 47 -13.57 5.27 12.52
N PHE A 48 -13.90 5.68 11.29
CA PHE A 48 -15.29 5.92 10.90
C PHE A 48 -16.13 4.65 11.01
N GLN A 49 -15.60 3.52 10.55
CA GLN A 49 -16.22 2.19 10.71
C GLN A 49 -16.44 1.84 12.18
N GLY A 50 -15.45 2.12 13.05
CA GLY A 50 -15.59 1.95 14.50
C GLY A 50 -16.73 2.76 15.11
N VAL A 51 -16.90 4.02 14.68
CA VAL A 51 -18.01 4.89 15.13
C VAL A 51 -19.35 4.34 14.67
N LEU A 52 -19.46 3.85 13.42
CA LEU A 52 -20.68 3.22 12.93
C LEU A 52 -21.06 1.98 13.74
N PHE A 53 -20.09 1.11 14.07
CA PHE A 53 -20.37 -0.06 14.92
C PHE A 53 -20.78 0.32 16.34
N ALA A 54 -20.17 1.36 16.93
CA ALA A 54 -20.58 1.86 18.24
C ALA A 54 -22.01 2.43 18.21
N GLY A 55 -22.37 3.17 17.15
CA GLY A 55 -23.73 3.65 16.94
C GLY A 55 -24.73 2.53 16.71
N LEU A 56 -24.33 1.46 16.02
CA LEU A 56 -25.16 0.26 15.86
C LEU A 56 -25.44 -0.40 17.22
N ALA A 57 -24.41 -0.55 18.07
CA ALA A 57 -24.54 -1.16 19.39
C ALA A 57 -25.47 -0.36 20.33
N THR A 58 -25.51 0.97 20.22
CA THR A 58 -26.44 1.80 21.00
C THR A 58 -27.87 1.72 20.47
N LEU A 59 -28.05 1.60 19.16
CA LEU A 59 -29.38 1.43 18.55
C LEU A 59 -30.02 0.09 18.94
N TYR A 60 -29.25 -0.99 19.03
CA TYR A 60 -29.75 -2.30 19.48
C TYR A 60 -30.22 -2.33 20.95
N GLN A 61 -29.73 -1.42 21.78
CA GLN A 61 -30.16 -1.33 23.19
C GLN A 61 -31.47 -0.54 23.36
N ASN A 62 -31.95 0.11 22.31
CA ASN A 62 -33.15 0.94 22.35
C ASN A 62 -34.25 0.32 21.47
N ASP A 63 -35.40 -0.03 22.04
CA ASP A 63 -36.52 -0.66 21.31
C ASP A 63 -37.02 0.14 20.08
N LYS A 64 -36.90 1.47 20.11
CA LYS A 64 -37.25 2.35 18.97
C LYS A 64 -36.08 2.56 18.00
N GLY A 65 -34.86 2.21 18.40
CA GLY A 65 -33.64 2.37 17.62
C GLY A 65 -33.47 1.28 16.55
N GLU A 66 -34.14 0.13 16.73
CA GLU A 66 -34.05 -1.01 15.81
C GLU A 66 -34.48 -0.66 14.37
N ALA A 67 -35.43 0.26 14.20
CA ALA A 67 -35.87 0.73 12.89
C ALA A 67 -34.78 1.46 12.08
N PHE A 68 -33.75 2.01 12.75
CA PHE A 68 -32.65 2.74 12.10
C PHE A 68 -31.44 1.86 11.76
N VAL A 69 -31.41 0.62 12.25
CA VAL A 69 -30.37 -0.38 11.93
C VAL A 69 -30.11 -0.54 10.43
N PRO A 70 -31.13 -0.72 9.54
CA PRO A 70 -30.88 -0.91 8.12
C PRO A 70 -30.26 0.34 7.45
N PHE A 71 -30.58 1.55 7.96
CA PHE A 71 -30.00 2.79 7.46
C PHE A 71 -28.51 2.88 7.80
N ILE A 72 -28.12 2.57 9.05
CA ILE A 72 -26.71 2.52 9.45
C ILE A 72 -25.94 1.44 8.68
N ALA A 73 -26.56 0.28 8.46
CA ALA A 73 -25.95 -0.79 7.67
C ALA A 73 -25.70 -0.37 6.22
N LEU A 74 -26.64 0.36 5.60
CA LEU A 74 -26.46 0.91 4.25
C LEU A 74 -25.32 1.94 4.20
N VAL A 75 -25.23 2.83 5.20
CA VAL A 75 -24.11 3.79 5.30
C VAL A 75 -22.78 3.04 5.45
N GLY A 76 -22.74 2.01 6.31
CA GLY A 76 -21.58 1.15 6.47
C GLY A 76 -21.13 0.47 5.17
N LEU A 77 -22.08 -0.05 4.38
CA LEU A 77 -21.82 -0.62 3.05
C LEU A 77 -21.19 0.38 2.09
N ILE A 78 -21.76 1.58 1.98
CA ILE A 78 -21.26 2.64 1.09
C ILE A 78 -19.83 3.04 1.49
N VAL A 79 -19.59 3.19 2.79
CA VAL A 79 -18.26 3.57 3.31
C VAL A 79 -17.24 2.46 3.05
N SER A 80 -17.59 1.20 3.28
CA SER A 80 -16.70 0.07 2.98
C SER A 80 -16.41 -0.02 1.48
N PHE A 81 -17.39 0.26 0.62
CA PHE A 81 -17.18 0.32 -0.83
C PHE A 81 -16.18 1.40 -1.23
N PHE A 82 -16.31 2.62 -0.69
CA PHE A 82 -15.32 3.68 -0.92
C PHE A 82 -13.93 3.33 -0.38
N GLN A 83 -13.86 2.66 0.78
CA GLN A 83 -12.60 2.20 1.34
C GLN A 83 -11.91 1.17 0.43
N ILE A 84 -12.67 0.26 -0.20
CA ILE A 84 -12.14 -0.68 -1.21
C ILE A 84 -11.57 0.12 -2.39
N GLY A 85 -12.33 1.05 -2.96
CA GLY A 85 -11.89 1.85 -4.12
C GLY A 85 -10.59 2.62 -3.86
N ILE A 86 -10.50 3.30 -2.72
CA ILE A 86 -9.29 4.05 -2.33
C ILE A 86 -8.10 3.12 -2.10
N SER A 87 -8.32 1.97 -1.47
CA SER A 87 -7.24 1.00 -1.20
C SER A 87 -6.73 0.35 -2.48
N SER A 88 -7.62 0.01 -3.42
CA SER A 88 -7.25 -0.53 -4.74
C SER A 88 -6.54 0.50 -5.60
N GLY A 89 -7.01 1.76 -5.63
CA GLY A 89 -6.35 2.84 -6.35
C GLY A 89 -4.95 3.14 -5.83
N ALA A 90 -4.77 3.13 -4.50
CA ALA A 90 -3.45 3.29 -3.90
C ALA A 90 -2.52 2.11 -4.24
N LYS A 91 -3.04 0.89 -4.31
CA LYS A 91 -2.26 -0.28 -4.73
C LYS A 91 -1.74 -0.14 -6.15
N TYR A 92 -2.57 0.36 -7.07
CA TYR A 92 -2.18 0.61 -8.46
C TYR A 92 -1.01 1.60 -8.55
N TRP A 93 -1.13 2.76 -7.89
CA TRP A 93 -0.06 3.75 -7.89
C TRP A 93 1.20 3.26 -7.18
N GLN A 94 1.07 2.45 -6.13
CA GLN A 94 2.23 1.85 -5.50
C GLN A 94 3.00 0.95 -6.48
N GLU A 95 2.33 0.05 -7.21
CA GLU A 95 3.00 -0.80 -8.22
C GLU A 95 3.66 0.04 -9.32
N TYR A 96 2.98 1.10 -9.79
CA TYR A 96 3.56 2.04 -10.76
C TYR A 96 4.86 2.69 -10.25
N TRP A 97 4.88 3.14 -8.99
CA TRP A 97 6.07 3.77 -8.43
C TRP A 97 7.20 2.78 -8.14
N GLU A 98 6.90 1.54 -7.76
CA GLU A 98 7.94 0.51 -7.60
C GLU A 98 8.63 0.22 -8.94
N GLU A 99 7.85 0.12 -10.03
CA GLU A 99 8.39 -0.05 -11.40
C GLU A 99 9.22 1.17 -11.83
N ALA A 100 8.68 2.38 -11.64
CA ALA A 100 9.39 3.61 -12.00
C ALA A 100 10.72 3.76 -11.24
N VAL A 101 10.76 3.41 -9.94
CA VAL A 101 12.02 3.42 -9.16
C VAL A 101 13.01 2.41 -9.73
N GLN A 102 12.55 1.22 -10.14
CA GLN A 102 13.42 0.21 -10.75
C GLN A 102 14.03 0.72 -12.07
N GLU A 103 13.21 1.25 -12.98
CA GLU A 103 13.69 1.80 -14.26
C GLU A 103 14.72 2.92 -14.06
N ILE A 104 14.46 3.83 -13.12
CA ILE A 104 15.37 4.93 -12.83
C ILE A 104 16.65 4.42 -12.14
N GLU A 105 16.57 3.40 -11.28
CA GLU A 105 17.75 2.78 -10.66
C GLU A 105 18.65 2.13 -11.73
N GLU A 106 18.07 1.45 -12.71
CA GLU A 106 18.80 0.83 -13.83
C GLU A 106 19.47 1.89 -14.72
N GLU A 107 18.78 2.98 -15.04
CA GLU A 107 19.37 4.09 -15.80
C GLU A 107 20.49 4.79 -15.01
N LEU A 108 20.29 4.99 -13.71
CA LEU A 108 21.31 5.57 -12.83
C LEU A 108 22.57 4.68 -12.79
N LEU A 109 22.39 3.36 -12.70
CA LEU A 109 23.49 2.40 -12.76
C LEU A 109 24.21 2.43 -14.11
N ARG A 110 23.46 2.55 -15.21
CA ARG A 110 24.01 2.66 -16.56
C ARG A 110 24.87 3.92 -16.70
N VAL A 111 24.34 5.10 -16.36
CA VAL A 111 25.07 6.37 -16.43
C VAL A 111 26.30 6.36 -15.51
N MET A 112 26.17 5.79 -14.30
CA MET A 112 27.34 5.60 -13.41
C MET A 112 28.38 4.62 -13.97
N SER A 113 27.96 3.58 -14.69
CA SER A 113 28.86 2.56 -15.24
C SER A 113 29.74 3.09 -16.38
N LEU A 114 29.21 4.02 -17.19
CA LEU A 114 29.91 4.69 -18.29
C LEU A 114 31.05 5.58 -17.80
N LYS A 115 30.94 6.12 -16.58
CA LYS A 115 31.85 7.15 -16.06
C LYS A 115 33.25 6.65 -15.64
N GLY A 116 33.55 5.36 -15.78
CA GLY A 116 34.93 4.82 -15.73
C GLY A 116 35.81 5.14 -14.50
N ASP A 117 35.27 5.72 -13.43
CA ASP A 117 36.08 6.30 -12.35
C ASP A 117 36.62 5.21 -11.40
N GLU A 118 37.92 5.24 -11.12
CA GLU A 118 38.67 4.30 -10.27
C GLU A 118 38.35 4.46 -8.76
N THR A 119 37.68 5.54 -8.36
CA THR A 119 37.36 5.87 -6.95
C THR A 119 35.98 5.37 -6.49
N ARG A 120 35.55 4.18 -6.95
CA ARG A 120 34.16 3.72 -6.73
C ARG A 120 33.81 3.45 -5.26
N GLU A 121 32.80 4.17 -4.76
CA GLU A 121 31.89 3.62 -3.75
C GLU A 121 31.07 2.48 -4.37
N LYS A 122 30.87 1.38 -3.64
CA LYS A 122 30.04 0.25 -4.11
C LYS A 122 28.62 0.75 -4.42
N VAL A 123 28.18 0.57 -5.66
CA VAL A 123 26.78 0.80 -6.03
C VAL A 123 25.96 -0.43 -5.70
N TYR A 124 24.92 -0.26 -4.90
CA TYR A 124 24.01 -1.32 -4.49
C TYR A 124 22.73 -1.25 -5.32
N ARG A 125 22.29 -2.41 -5.83
CA ARG A 125 20.95 -2.60 -6.40
C ARG A 125 19.98 -2.93 -5.29
N ILE A 126 19.03 -2.05 -5.03
CA ILE A 126 18.07 -2.18 -3.95
C ILE A 126 16.68 -2.54 -4.50
N PHE A 127 16.29 -1.95 -5.64
CA PHE A 127 14.95 -2.10 -6.20
C PHE A 127 14.91 -3.01 -7.44
N SER A 128 15.97 -3.00 -8.25
CA SER A 128 16.19 -3.84 -9.44
C SER A 128 16.64 -5.28 -9.16
N ILE A 129 16.74 -5.67 -7.87
CA ILE A 129 17.12 -7.02 -7.48
C ILE A 129 15.96 -8.00 -7.68
N SER A 130 16.25 -9.20 -8.19
CA SER A 130 15.22 -10.22 -8.37
C SER A 130 14.56 -10.60 -7.04
N MET A 131 13.24 -10.78 -7.05
CA MET A 131 12.49 -11.20 -5.86
C MET A 131 12.97 -12.55 -5.28
N VAL A 132 13.54 -13.42 -6.13
CA VAL A 132 14.15 -14.68 -5.73
C VAL A 132 15.37 -14.45 -4.82
N GLU A 133 16.22 -13.48 -5.16
CA GLU A 133 17.39 -13.13 -4.35
C GLU A 133 16.99 -12.45 -3.05
N VAL A 134 15.98 -11.57 -3.08
CA VAL A 134 15.40 -10.95 -1.87
C VAL A 134 14.88 -12.03 -0.93
N ASP A 135 14.12 -13.00 -1.43
CA ASP A 135 13.57 -14.10 -0.64
C ASP A 135 14.65 -14.97 0.00
N ALA A 136 15.73 -15.25 -0.74
CA ALA A 136 16.87 -15.99 -0.21
C ALA A 136 17.55 -15.24 0.95
N LYS A 137 17.79 -13.93 0.79
CA LYS A 137 18.37 -13.06 1.83
C LYS A 137 17.48 -13.00 3.08
N VAL A 138 16.17 -12.83 2.89
CA VAL A 138 15.20 -12.79 4.01
C VAL A 138 15.16 -14.13 4.74
N LYS A 139 15.10 -15.25 4.01
CA LYS A 139 15.08 -16.60 4.60
C LYS A 139 16.36 -16.91 5.38
N ASP A 140 17.53 -16.57 4.84
CA ASP A 140 18.81 -16.75 5.55
C ASP A 140 18.85 -15.94 6.86
N ARG A 141 18.48 -14.66 6.81
CA ARG A 141 18.39 -13.80 8.00
C ARG A 141 17.41 -14.35 9.04
N LEU A 142 16.26 -14.81 8.59
CA LEU A 142 15.20 -15.34 9.44
C LEU A 142 15.61 -16.68 10.09
N ASN A 143 16.37 -17.51 9.38
CA ASN A 143 16.93 -18.76 9.93
C ASN A 143 17.99 -18.50 11.00
N ARG A 144 18.83 -17.47 10.82
CA ARG A 144 19.82 -17.04 11.81
C ARG A 144 19.22 -16.38 13.06
N SER A 145 17.99 -15.90 12.98
CA SER A 145 17.30 -15.26 14.12
C SER A 145 16.64 -16.30 15.05
N SER A 146 16.66 -16.01 16.36
CA SER A 146 15.98 -16.80 17.40
C SER A 146 14.45 -16.65 17.42
N THR A 147 13.86 -16.06 16.37
CA THR A 147 12.43 -15.80 16.30
C THR A 147 11.60 -17.09 16.29
N ASN A 148 10.38 -17.05 16.83
CA ASN A 148 9.46 -18.18 16.85
C ASN A 148 9.02 -18.60 15.43
N LYS A 149 8.76 -19.91 15.23
CA LYS A 149 8.32 -20.47 13.94
C LYS A 149 7.09 -19.77 13.35
N ILE A 150 6.15 -19.33 14.20
CA ILE A 150 4.93 -18.61 13.78
C ILE A 150 5.30 -17.26 13.16
N ILE A 151 6.18 -16.50 13.80
CA ILE A 151 6.63 -15.21 13.26
C ILE A 151 7.39 -15.43 11.95
N LYS A 152 8.22 -16.49 11.87
CA LYS A 152 8.91 -16.85 10.62
C LYS A 152 7.93 -17.14 9.48
N PHE A 153 6.87 -17.88 9.78
CA PHE A 153 5.80 -18.17 8.83
C PHE A 153 5.08 -16.89 8.37
N LEU A 154 4.64 -16.05 9.32
CA LEU A 154 3.93 -14.81 9.01
C LEU A 154 4.76 -13.84 8.16
N VAL A 155 6.06 -13.69 8.45
CA VAL A 155 6.97 -12.88 7.64
C VAL A 155 7.10 -13.45 6.23
N SER A 156 7.14 -14.78 6.10
CA SER A 156 7.23 -15.46 4.81
C SER A 156 5.96 -15.34 3.96
N CYS A 157 4.80 -15.08 4.57
CA CYS A 157 3.54 -14.83 3.86
C CYS A 157 3.52 -13.49 3.10
N LYS A 158 4.55 -12.63 3.24
CA LYS A 158 4.70 -11.35 2.50
C LYS A 158 3.43 -10.51 2.56
N PHE A 159 2.91 -10.27 3.76
CA PHE A 159 1.77 -9.39 3.93
C PHE A 159 2.11 -8.00 3.38
N SER A 160 1.45 -7.63 2.29
CA SER A 160 1.67 -6.36 1.62
C SER A 160 0.87 -5.28 2.33
N VAL A 161 1.55 -4.18 2.65
CA VAL A 161 1.00 -3.00 3.33
C VAL A 161 -0.24 -2.44 2.60
N SER A 162 -0.31 -2.61 1.27
CA SER A 162 -1.44 -2.17 0.45
C SER A 162 -2.54 -3.21 0.24
N ARG A 163 -2.28 -4.51 0.47
CA ARG A 163 -3.31 -5.57 0.32
C ARG A 163 -4.17 -5.71 1.57
N ILE A 164 -3.59 -5.49 2.76
CA ILE A 164 -4.32 -5.61 4.03
C ILE A 164 -5.54 -4.68 4.08
N PRO A 165 -5.43 -3.36 3.77
CA PRO A 165 -6.58 -2.46 3.73
C PRO A 165 -7.72 -2.94 2.82
N ILE A 166 -7.40 -3.52 1.67
CA ILE A 166 -8.39 -4.05 0.72
C ILE A 166 -9.16 -5.22 1.35
N TYR A 167 -8.44 -6.19 1.95
CA TYR A 167 -9.07 -7.33 2.61
C TYR A 167 -9.91 -6.91 3.81
N THR A 168 -9.43 -5.94 4.59
CA THR A 168 -10.19 -5.38 5.72
C THR A 168 -11.47 -4.71 5.25
N ALA A 169 -11.41 -3.91 4.19
CA ALA A 169 -12.58 -3.23 3.63
C ALA A 169 -13.59 -4.22 3.03
N LEU A 170 -13.13 -5.28 2.35
CA LEU A 170 -13.98 -6.38 1.87
C LEU A 170 -14.67 -7.12 3.02
N THR A 171 -13.95 -7.34 4.12
CA THR A 171 -14.51 -7.97 5.32
C THR A 171 -15.62 -7.11 5.91
N PHE A 172 -15.39 -5.80 6.05
CA PHE A 172 -16.43 -4.89 6.54
C PHE A 172 -17.62 -4.81 5.60
N PHE A 173 -17.39 -4.78 4.29
CA PHE A 173 -18.47 -4.81 3.31
C PHE A 173 -19.35 -6.05 3.48
N ALA A 174 -18.74 -7.24 3.63
CA ALA A 174 -19.47 -8.48 3.86
C ALA A 174 -20.23 -8.48 5.20
N LEU A 175 -19.64 -7.90 6.25
CA LEU A 175 -20.29 -7.76 7.56
C LEU A 175 -21.52 -6.84 7.48
N TRP A 176 -21.39 -5.65 6.89
CA TRP A 176 -22.51 -4.73 6.72
C TRP A 176 -23.60 -5.29 5.82
N LEU A 177 -23.22 -6.04 4.78
CA LEU A 177 -24.17 -6.72 3.89
C LEU A 177 -24.98 -7.76 4.67
N SER A 178 -24.29 -8.58 5.47
CA SER A 178 -24.92 -9.63 6.28
C SER A 178 -25.87 -9.03 7.33
N LEU A 179 -25.46 -7.94 7.99
CA LEU A 179 -26.30 -7.21 8.94
C LEU A 179 -27.53 -6.58 8.27
N GLY A 180 -27.35 -5.97 7.09
CA GLY A 180 -28.45 -5.39 6.32
C GLY A 180 -29.48 -6.42 5.90
N ILE A 181 -29.03 -7.58 5.39
CA ILE A 181 -29.90 -8.71 5.03
C ILE A 181 -30.64 -9.25 6.25
N TYR A 182 -29.93 -9.46 7.37
CA TYR A 182 -30.53 -9.94 8.62
C TYR A 182 -31.62 -8.99 9.13
N SER A 183 -31.35 -7.69 9.18
CA SER A 183 -32.31 -6.68 9.63
C SER A 183 -33.52 -6.60 8.69
N PHE A 184 -33.32 -6.72 7.38
CA PHE A 184 -34.41 -6.69 6.41
C PHE A 184 -35.33 -7.90 6.54
N ILE A 185 -34.77 -9.11 6.70
CA ILE A 185 -35.54 -10.34 6.91
C ILE A 185 -36.30 -10.31 8.25
N GLY A 186 -35.64 -9.86 9.33
CA GLY A 186 -36.27 -9.74 10.65
C GLY A 186 -37.48 -8.80 10.65
N ASN A 187 -37.34 -7.62 10.04
CA ASN A 187 -38.44 -6.66 9.92
C ASN A 187 -39.60 -7.21 9.07
N HIS A 188 -39.32 -7.94 7.99
CA HIS A 188 -40.36 -8.53 7.13
C HIS A 188 -41.12 -9.68 7.83
N PHE A 189 -40.47 -10.43 8.70
CA PHE A 189 -41.12 -11.48 9.51
C PHE A 189 -42.04 -10.89 10.59
N LEU A 190 -41.66 -9.76 11.17
CA LEU A 190 -42.46 -9.04 12.18
C LEU A 190 -43.72 -8.40 11.59
N ILE A 191 -43.64 -7.90 10.35
CA ILE A 191 -44.77 -7.29 9.62
C ILE A 191 -45.81 -8.33 9.16
N LEU A 192 -45.39 -9.58 8.90
CA LEU A 192 -46.30 -10.67 8.47
C LEU A 192 -47.13 -11.29 9.62
N TRP A 193 -46.83 -10.96 10.88
CA TRP A 193 -47.49 -11.50 12.08
C TRP A 193 -48.31 -10.45 12.86
N ILE A 194 -48.43 -9.23 12.33
CA ILE A 194 -49.32 -8.16 12.80
C ILE A 194 -50.48 -8.03 11.82
#